data_AF-A0A9E2G3Z9-F1
#
_entry.id   AF-A0A9E2G3Z9-F1
#
_cell.length_a   1.000
_cell.length_b   1.000
_cell.length_c   1.000
_cell.angle_alpha   90.00
_cell.angle_beta   90.00
_cell.angle_gamma   90.00
#
_symmetry.space_group_name_H-M   'P 1'
#
loop_
_entity.id
_entity.type
_entity.pdbx_description
1 polymer ?
#
loop_
_entity_poly.entity_id
_entity_poly.type
_entity_poly.pdbx_seq_one_letter_code
_entity_poly.pdbx_strand_id
1 'polypeptide(L)' 'THVDLAAPSFGVGTCWAGFVKMAVDAFAPLQAALALTEDRSVGCAMLLGLPRHVVQCIPRRNPAEITWR' A
#
# COMPACT_ATOMS: atom_id res chain seq x y z
N THR A 1 6.04 -2.65 2.82
CA THR A 1 6.41 -3.86 2.07
C THR A 1 6.32 -5.14 2.88
N HIS A 2 6.53 -5.15 4.21
CA HIS A 2 6.31 -6.37 5.00
C HIS A 2 4.85 -6.54 5.47
N VAL A 3 4.13 -5.43 5.65
CA VAL A 3 2.74 -5.45 6.13
C VAL A 3 1.80 -6.15 5.14
N ASP A 4 1.88 -5.79 3.85
CA ASP A 4 1.08 -6.39 2.78
C ASP A 4 1.39 -7.87 2.54
N LEU A 5 2.64 -8.28 2.78
CA LEU A 5 3.05 -9.68 2.70
C LEU A 5 2.56 -10.50 3.90
N ALA A 6 2.58 -9.93 5.10
CA ALA A 6 2.19 -10.62 6.33
C ALA A 6 0.67 -10.65 6.54
N ALA A 7 -0.06 -9.61 6.16
CA ALA A 7 -1.49 -9.47 6.43
C ALA A 7 -2.36 -10.70 6.03
N PRO A 8 -2.13 -11.36 4.88
CA PRO A 8 -2.91 -12.55 4.51
C PRO A 8 -2.81 -13.71 5.51
N SER A 9 -1.69 -13.89 6.21
CA SER A 9 -1.56 -14.95 7.23
C SER A 9 -2.44 -14.70 8.46
N PHE A 10 -2.88 -13.45 8.65
CA PHE A 10 -3.83 -13.03 9.67
C PHE A 10 -5.27 -12.89 9.14
N GLY A 11 -5.53 -13.32 7.90
CA GLY A 11 -6.85 -13.15 7.26
C GLY A 11 -7.19 -11.70 6.90
N VAL A 12 -6.20 -10.81 6.87
CA VAL A 12 -6.37 -9.39 6.55
C VAL A 12 -6.01 -9.14 5.09
N GLY A 13 -6.91 -8.48 4.36
CA GLY A 13 -6.67 -7.97 3.02
C GLY A 13 -6.01 -6.59 3.07
N THR A 14 -5.21 -6.29 2.05
CA THR A 14 -4.52 -5.00 1.93
C THR A 14 -4.68 -4.38 0.55
N CYS A 15 -4.71 -3.05 0.48
CA CYS A 15 -4.67 -2.29 -0.77
C CYS A 15 -3.71 -1.10 -0.62
N TRP A 16 -2.79 -0.94 -1.58
CA TRP A 16 -1.93 0.24 -1.64
C TRP A 16 -2.74 1.45 -2.13
N ALA A 17 -2.82 2.49 -1.30
CA ALA A 17 -3.67 3.66 -1.54
C ALA A 17 -2.86 4.85 -2.08
N GLY A 18 -2.32 4.71 -3.30
CA GLY A 18 -1.52 5.75 -3.93
C GLY A 18 -2.25 7.11 -4.06
N PHE A 19 -3.55 7.09 -4.33
CA PHE A 19 -4.37 8.31 -4.39
C PHE A 19 -4.45 9.04 -3.05
N VAL A 20 -4.52 8.32 -1.93
CA VAL A 20 -4.51 8.93 -0.60
C VAL A 20 -3.17 9.61 -0.35
N LYS A 21 -2.07 8.95 -0.68
CA LYS A 21 -0.73 9.54 -0.59
C LYS A 21 -0.61 10.83 -1.42
N MET A 22 -1.06 10.80 -2.68
CA MET A 22 -1.07 12.00 -3.53
C MET A 22 -1.94 13.12 -2.96
N ALA A 23 -3.10 12.80 -2.38
CA ALA A 23 -3.97 13.78 -1.74
C ALA A 23 -3.29 14.43 -0.52
N VAL A 24 -2.60 13.65 0.32
CA VAL A 24 -1.83 14.18 1.45
C VAL A 24 -0.77 15.17 0.95
N ASP A 25 -0.03 14.81 -0.10
CA ASP A 25 1.04 15.66 -0.63
C ASP A 25 0.51 16.97 -1.23
N ALA A 26 -0.68 16.93 -1.85
CA ALA A 26 -1.26 18.07 -2.55
C ALA A 26 -2.17 18.96 -1.68
N PHE A 27 -2.55 18.53 -0.47
CA PHE A 27 -3.58 19.19 0.32
C PHE A 27 -3.16 19.44 1.78
N ALA A 28 -2.69 20.66 2.06
CA ALA A 28 -2.20 21.07 3.38
C ALA A 28 -3.19 20.84 4.55
N PRO A 29 -4.51 21.06 4.41
CA PRO A 29 -5.46 20.74 5.48
C PRO A 29 -5.47 19.26 5.87
N LEU A 30 -5.22 18.35 4.94
CA LEU A 30 -5.12 16.93 5.24
C LEU A 30 -3.80 16.58 5.94
N GLN A 31 -2.71 17.25 5.62
CA GLN A 31 -1.44 17.12 6.37
C GLN A 31 -1.62 17.56 7.83
N ALA A 32 -2.31 18.69 8.04
CA ALA A 32 -2.65 19.18 9.37
C ALA A 32 -3.58 18.21 10.12
N ALA A 33 -4.59 17.66 9.45
CA ALA A 33 -5.50 16.67 10.04
C ALA A 33 -4.79 15.37 10.45
N LEU A 34 -3.70 15.00 9.75
CA LEU A 34 -2.85 13.86 10.09
C LEU A 34 -1.81 14.18 11.17
N ALA A 35 -1.76 15.41 11.67
CA ALA A 35 -0.81 15.88 12.68
C ALA A 35 0.67 15.58 12.32
N LEU A 36 1.02 15.73 11.03
CA LEU A 36 2.40 15.58 10.58
C LEU A 36 3.24 16.76 11.07
N THR A 37 4.40 16.49 11.65
CA THR A 37 5.40 17.51 11.98
C THR A 37 6.14 17.96 10.71
N GLU A 38 6.74 19.15 10.71
CA GLU A 38 7.41 19.71 9.51
C GLU A 38 8.54 18.82 8.96
N ASP A 39 9.14 17.97 9.80
CA ASP A 39 10.19 17.02 9.45
C ASP A 39 9.66 15.65 8.98
N ARG A 40 8.34 15.46 8.91
CA ARG A 40 7.71 14.17 8.58
C ARG A 40 6.82 14.26 7.37
N SER A 41 6.93 13.26 6.51
CA SER A 41 6.02 13.06 5.38
C SER A 41 5.44 11.64 5.39
N VAL A 42 4.26 11.48 4.80
CA VAL A 42 3.69 10.15 4.59
C VAL A 42 4.53 9.47 3.52
N GLY A 43 5.08 8.27 3.78
CA GLY A 43 5.81 7.49 2.78
C GLY A 43 4.88 6.70 1.86
N CYS A 44 3.81 6.14 2.43
CA CYS A 44 2.75 5.45 1.71
C CYS A 44 1.45 5.45 2.52
N ALA A 45 0.34 5.21 1.84
CA ALA A 45 -0.95 4.93 2.49
C ALA A 45 -1.40 3.52 2.09
N MET A 46 -1.98 2.80 3.04
CA MET A 46 -2.51 1.46 2.84
C MET A 46 -3.88 1.33 3.51
N LEU A 47 -4.77 0.59 2.86
CA LEU A 47 -6.04 0.17 3.44
C LEU A 47 -5.89 -1.25 3.97
N LEU A 48 -6.46 -1.51 5.15
CA LEU A 48 -6.51 -2.84 5.77
C LEU A 48 -7.96 -3.18 6.10
N GLY A 49 -8.35 -4.44 5.94
CA GLY A 49 -9.69 -4.89 6.29
C GLY A 49 -9.90 -6.39 6.12
N LEU A 50 -11.07 -6.87 6.56
CA LEU A 50 -11.47 -8.25 6.34
C LEU A 50 -12.04 -8.41 4.93
N PRO A 51 -11.46 -9.28 4.08
CA PRO A 51 -11.90 -9.43 2.71
C PRO A 51 -13.29 -10.08 2.67
N ARG A 52 -14.27 -9.40 2.07
CA ARG A 52 -15.60 -9.97 1.80
C ARG A 52 -15.55 -11.12 0.78
N HIS A 53 -14.60 -11.04 -0.15
CA HIS A 53 -14.43 -11.98 -1.24
C HIS A 53 -13.00 -12.52 -1.25
N VAL A 54 -12.86 -13.80 -1.57
CA VAL A 54 -11.55 -14.41 -1.79
C VAL A 54 -11.02 -13.94 -3.13
N VAL A 55 -9.81 -13.36 -3.12
CA VAL A 55 -9.13 -12.96 -4.36
C VAL A 55 -8.75 -14.22 -5.13
N GLN A 56 -9.22 -14.33 -6.37
CA GLN A 56 -8.88 -15.41 -7.28
C GLN A 56 -8.15 -14.84 -8.51
N CYS A 57 -7.38 -15.68 -9.20
CA CYS A 57 -6.77 -15.35 -10.49
C CYS A 57 -5.83 -14.14 -10.48
N ILE A 58 -5.01 -13.97 -9.43
CA ILE A 58 -3.96 -12.93 -9.44
C ILE A 58 -3.00 -13.22 -10.61
N PRO A 59 -2.83 -12.28 -11.56
CA PRO A 59 -1.95 -12.50 -12.70
C PRO A 59 -0.52 -12.73 -12.22
N ARG A 60 0.11 -13.78 -12.73
CA ARG A 60 1.51 -14.05 -12.42
C ARG A 60 2.39 -13.00 -13.08
N ARG A 61 3.51 -12.65 -12.45
CA ARG A 61 4.53 -11.80 -13.08
C ARG A 61 5.11 -12.54 -14.29
N ASN A 62 5.46 -11.78 -15.32
CA ASN A 62 6.21 -12.32 -16.46
C ASN A 62 7.52 -12.95 -15.97
N PRO A 63 8.00 -14.03 -16.63
CA PRO A 63 9.28 -14.61 -16.30
C PRO A 63 10.39 -13.56 -16.47
N ALA A 64 11.38 -13.59 -15.57
CA ALA A 64 12.54 -12.71 -15.69
C ALA A 64 13.44 -13.19 -16.84
N GLU A 65 13.85 -12.28 -17.72
CA GLU A 65 14.86 -12.54 -18.73
C GLU A 65 16.26 -12.49 -18.08
N ILE A 66 16.77 -13.66 -17.70
CA ILE A 66 18.06 -13.77 -16.99
C ILE A 66 19.08 -14.40 -17.93
N THR A 67 20.22 -13.71 -18.13
CA THR A 67 21.41 -14.27 -18.80
C THR A 67 22.56 -14.28 -17.80
N TRP A 68 23.07 -15.47 -17.48
CA TRP A 68 24.27 -15.63 -16.67
C TRP A 68 25.50 -15.56 -17.57
N ARG A 69 26.49 -14.75 -17.23
CA ARG A 69 27.80 -14.64 -17.89
C ARG A 69 28.91 -14.96 -16.92
#